data_AF-A0A1W9QFX1-F1
#
_entry.id   AF-A0A1W9QFX1-F1
#
_cell.length_a   1.000
_cell.length_b   1.000
_cell.length_c   1.000
_cell.angle_alpha   90.00
_cell.angle_beta   90.00
_cell.angle_gamma   90.00
#
_symmetry.space_group_name_H-M   'P 1'
#
loop_
_entity.id
_entity.type
_entity.pdbx_description
1 polymer ?
#
loop_
_entity_poly.entity_id
_entity_poly.type
_entity_poly.pdbx_seq_one_letter_code
_entity_poly.pdbx_strand_id
1 'polypeptide(L)'
;MCRANLDDQAWTDRPSGASCEDGRFCTSGDTCQAGKCQAGAKDPCDDGVSCTGAETCDEQANSCGAGVPTCGSGELCDPIADVCGLTCDGCAIDGVCYPDGTANLRNECEVCSVDRDPFAFVSNTSRAAGP
;
A
#
# COMPACT_ATOMS: atom_id res chain seq x y z
N MET A 1 28.81 -14.38 -7.71
CA MET A 1 29.22 -12.98 -7.76
C MET A 1 28.08 -12.19 -8.36
N CYS A 2 27.57 -11.23 -7.61
CA CYS A 2 26.13 -11.01 -7.38
C CYS A 2 25.22 -11.11 -8.62
N ARG A 3 24.78 -12.35 -8.92
CA ARG A 3 23.72 -12.65 -9.88
C ARG A 3 22.39 -12.47 -9.16
N ALA A 4 21.94 -11.23 -9.11
CA ALA A 4 20.54 -10.92 -8.86
C ALA A 4 19.77 -11.29 -10.13
N ASN A 5 18.63 -11.97 -10.01
CA ASN A 5 17.79 -12.30 -11.18
C ASN A 5 17.10 -11.02 -11.71
N LEU A 6 17.87 -10.06 -12.25
CA LEU A 6 17.37 -8.73 -12.62
C LEU A 6 17.96 -8.07 -13.86
N ASP A 7 19.01 -8.60 -14.48
CA ASP A 7 19.43 -8.05 -15.76
C ASP A 7 20.23 -9.07 -16.55
N ASP A 8 19.60 -9.65 -17.58
CA ASP A 8 20.18 -10.66 -18.46
C ASP A 8 21.31 -10.10 -19.35
N GLN A 9 21.85 -8.90 -19.05
CA GLN A 9 22.77 -8.16 -19.91
C GLN A 9 24.04 -7.60 -19.25
N ALA A 10 24.29 -7.73 -17.92
CA ALA A 10 25.55 -7.23 -17.34
C ALA A 10 26.19 -8.15 -16.30
N TRP A 11 27.14 -8.96 -16.77
CA TRP A 11 27.99 -9.88 -16.00
C TRP A 11 29.05 -9.15 -15.15
N THR A 12 28.63 -8.40 -14.13
CA THR A 12 29.55 -7.70 -13.22
C THR A 12 29.36 -8.10 -11.77
N ASP A 13 30.47 -8.46 -11.12
CA ASP A 13 30.53 -8.85 -9.71
C ASP A 13 30.16 -7.65 -8.84
N ARG A 14 28.91 -7.57 -8.36
CA ARG A 14 28.55 -6.48 -7.43
C ARG A 14 29.28 -6.66 -6.09
N PRO A 15 29.81 -5.56 -5.50
CA PRO A 15 30.49 -5.59 -4.21
C PRO A 15 29.50 -5.90 -3.07
N SER A 16 30.03 -6.32 -1.91
CA SER A 16 29.18 -6.50 -0.73
C SER A 16 28.59 -5.16 -0.29
N GLY A 17 27.30 -5.15 0.08
CA GLY A 17 26.52 -3.95 0.40
C GLY A 17 25.89 -3.27 -0.82
N ALA A 18 26.19 -3.68 -2.05
CA ALA A 18 25.44 -3.20 -3.22
C ALA A 18 24.00 -3.71 -3.19
N SER A 19 23.05 -2.91 -3.70
CA SER A 19 21.67 -3.37 -3.88
C SER A 19 21.59 -4.55 -4.84
N CYS A 20 20.58 -5.40 -4.65
CA CYS A 20 20.19 -6.46 -5.56
C CYS A 20 18.69 -6.72 -5.38
N GLU A 21 18.14 -7.70 -6.09
CA GLU A 21 16.82 -8.28 -5.80
C GLU A 21 16.99 -9.79 -5.82
N ASP A 22 16.46 -10.45 -4.79
CA ASP A 22 16.54 -11.90 -4.63
C ASP A 22 15.43 -12.65 -5.39
N GLY A 23 14.53 -11.89 -6.02
CA GLY A 23 13.39 -12.38 -6.80
C GLY A 23 12.14 -12.68 -5.97
N ARG A 24 12.10 -12.28 -4.70
CA ARG A 24 10.91 -12.34 -3.85
C ARG A 24 10.22 -10.99 -3.80
N PHE A 25 8.89 -11.01 -3.72
CA PHE A 25 8.09 -9.79 -3.70
C PHE A 25 7.99 -9.20 -2.30
N CYS A 26 7.95 -10.02 -1.24
CA CYS A 26 7.78 -9.57 0.15
C CYS A 26 9.09 -9.28 0.87
N THR A 27 10.16 -9.04 0.12
CA THR A 27 11.42 -8.53 0.65
C THR A 27 11.77 -7.25 -0.08
N SER A 28 12.31 -6.28 0.65
CA SER A 28 12.80 -5.03 0.05
C SER A 28 14.12 -4.60 0.65
N GLY A 29 14.90 -3.87 -0.14
CA GLY A 29 16.23 -3.43 0.26
C GLY A 29 17.24 -4.57 0.30
N ASP A 30 17.12 -5.55 -0.61
CA ASP A 30 18.04 -6.68 -0.67
C ASP A 30 19.47 -6.22 -0.99
N THR A 31 20.45 -6.89 -0.39
CA THR A 31 21.86 -6.53 -0.54
C THR A 31 22.77 -7.70 -0.87
N CYS A 32 23.80 -7.41 -1.64
CA CYS A 32 24.84 -8.36 -1.96
C CYS A 32 25.71 -8.63 -0.74
N GLN A 33 25.88 -9.90 -0.38
CA GLN A 33 26.84 -10.31 0.65
C GLN A 33 27.55 -11.59 0.21
N ALA A 34 28.88 -11.57 0.20
CA ALA A 34 29.71 -12.72 -0.21
C ALA A 34 29.30 -13.32 -1.58
N GLY A 35 28.89 -12.46 -2.52
CA GLY A 35 28.52 -12.86 -3.88
C GLY A 35 27.14 -13.49 -4.06
N LYS A 36 26.28 -13.44 -3.03
CA LYS A 36 24.86 -13.81 -3.05
C LYS A 36 23.99 -12.60 -2.72
N CYS A 37 22.80 -12.52 -3.31
CA CYS A 37 21.80 -11.55 -2.86
C CYS A 37 21.18 -12.06 -1.54
N GLN A 38 21.08 -11.20 -0.54
CA GLN A 38 20.45 -11.49 0.74
C GLN A 38 19.17 -10.65 0.84
N ALA A 39 18.06 -11.33 1.13
CA ALA A 39 16.78 -10.71 1.43
C ALA A 39 16.93 -9.59 2.47
N GLY A 40 16.35 -8.44 2.17
CA GLY A 40 16.27 -7.30 3.07
C GLY A 40 15.11 -7.43 4.06
N ALA A 41 14.47 -6.31 4.38
CA ALA A 41 13.38 -6.28 5.33
C ALA A 41 12.18 -7.08 4.80
N LYS A 42 11.54 -7.85 5.69
CA LYS A 42 10.27 -8.48 5.40
C LYS A 42 9.15 -7.45 5.50
N ASP A 43 8.16 -7.63 4.64
CA ASP A 43 6.92 -6.87 4.62
C ASP A 43 7.06 -5.45 4.04
N PRO A 44 7.35 -5.33 2.72
CA PRO A 44 7.38 -4.03 2.04
C PRO A 44 5.99 -3.39 1.90
N CYS A 45 4.95 -4.04 2.40
CA CYS A 45 3.56 -3.60 2.24
C CYS A 45 3.10 -2.64 3.32
N ASP A 46 3.84 -2.50 4.42
CA ASP A 46 3.56 -1.53 5.48
C ASP A 46 3.53 -0.11 4.88
N ASP A 47 2.36 0.51 4.92
CA ASP A 47 2.14 1.86 4.39
C ASP A 47 2.46 2.97 5.42
N GLY A 48 2.86 2.58 6.64
CA GLY A 48 3.18 3.47 7.73
C GLY A 48 1.96 4.10 8.41
N VAL A 49 0.74 3.64 8.08
CA VAL A 49 -0.51 4.09 8.71
C VAL A 49 -0.95 3.07 9.76
N SER A 50 -0.67 3.38 11.02
CA SER A 50 -0.98 2.48 12.14
C SER A 50 -2.47 2.14 12.25
N CYS A 51 -3.37 3.09 11.95
CA CYS A 51 -4.81 2.89 12.16
C CYS A 51 -5.48 1.98 11.11
N THR A 52 -4.85 1.75 9.96
CA THR A 52 -5.28 0.76 8.96
C THR A 52 -4.84 -0.66 9.31
N GLY A 53 -4.04 -0.80 10.37
CA GLY A 53 -3.53 -2.08 10.85
C GLY A 53 -2.28 -2.52 10.10
N ALA A 54 -1.81 -3.73 10.36
CA ALA A 54 -0.66 -4.28 9.65
C ALA A 54 -1.12 -4.87 8.31
N GLU A 55 -0.52 -4.41 7.21
CA GLU A 55 -0.67 -5.02 5.91
C GLU A 55 -0.08 -6.42 5.90
N THR A 56 -0.56 -7.26 4.98
CA THR A 56 -0.02 -8.60 4.80
C THR A 56 0.59 -8.72 3.43
N CYS A 57 1.83 -9.15 3.35
CA CYS A 57 2.44 -9.47 2.06
C CYS A 57 2.25 -10.93 1.66
N ASP A 58 1.69 -11.17 0.46
CA ASP A 58 1.53 -12.49 -0.14
C ASP A 58 2.55 -12.70 -1.27
N GLU A 59 3.57 -13.52 -0.99
CA GLU A 59 4.61 -13.92 -1.95
C GLU A 59 4.09 -14.79 -3.11
N GLN A 60 3.02 -15.55 -2.91
CA GLN A 60 2.45 -16.40 -3.95
C GLN A 60 1.62 -15.57 -4.94
N ALA A 61 0.93 -14.55 -4.45
CA ALA A 61 0.18 -13.63 -5.28
C ALA A 61 1.01 -12.43 -5.79
N ASN A 62 2.22 -12.23 -5.27
CA ASN A 62 3.02 -11.02 -5.48
C ASN A 62 2.20 -9.76 -5.22
N SER A 63 1.53 -9.70 -4.07
CA SER A 63 0.59 -8.62 -3.76
C SER A 63 0.57 -8.25 -2.28
N CYS A 64 0.24 -6.98 -2.01
CA CYS A 64 -0.06 -6.48 -0.67
C CYS A 64 -1.56 -6.59 -0.39
N GLY A 65 -1.90 -7.29 0.69
CA GLY A 65 -3.22 -7.27 1.29
C GLY A 65 -3.34 -6.09 2.25
N ALA A 66 -4.43 -5.33 2.14
CA ALA A 66 -4.73 -4.23 3.04
C ALA A 66 -4.84 -4.72 4.49
N GLY A 67 -4.35 -3.91 5.44
CA GLY A 67 -4.56 -4.14 6.85
C GLY A 67 -6.04 -4.12 7.25
N VAL A 68 -6.32 -4.62 8.45
CA VAL A 68 -7.64 -4.49 9.08
C VAL A 68 -7.57 -3.33 10.07
N PRO A 69 -8.46 -2.31 9.96
CA PRO A 69 -8.46 -1.19 10.87
C PRO A 69 -8.46 -1.62 12.33
N THR A 70 -7.52 -1.09 13.11
CA THR A 70 -7.35 -1.45 14.53
C THR A 70 -8.15 -0.56 15.48
N CYS A 71 -8.88 0.40 14.93
CA CYS A 71 -9.68 1.34 15.72
C CYS A 71 -10.78 0.62 16.52
N GLY A 72 -11.13 1.22 17.66
CA GLY A 72 -12.16 0.70 18.55
C GLY A 72 -13.54 0.68 17.89
N SER A 73 -14.48 0.00 18.54
CA SER A 73 -15.85 -0.09 18.04
C SER A 73 -16.49 1.29 17.89
N GLY A 74 -16.79 1.68 16.65
CA GLY A 74 -17.41 2.96 16.32
C GLY A 74 -16.41 4.10 16.05
N GLU A 75 -15.11 3.82 16.11
CA GLU A 75 -14.06 4.73 15.66
C GLU A 75 -13.74 4.49 14.18
N LEU A 76 -13.36 5.57 13.49
CA LEU A 76 -12.92 5.58 12.11
C LEU A 76 -11.44 5.90 12.07
N CYS A 77 -10.70 5.19 11.22
CA CYS A 77 -9.31 5.51 10.92
C CYS A 77 -9.26 6.71 9.96
N ASP A 78 -8.63 7.80 10.38
CA ASP A 78 -8.18 8.86 9.47
C ASP A 78 -6.75 8.52 9.03
N PRO A 79 -6.55 8.04 7.79
CA PRO A 79 -5.24 7.60 7.33
C PRO A 79 -4.28 8.76 7.06
N ILE A 80 -4.78 10.00 6.96
CA ILE A 80 -3.94 11.19 6.78
C ILE A 80 -3.37 11.62 8.12
N ALA A 81 -4.18 11.56 9.16
CA ALA A 81 -3.78 11.92 10.52
C ALA A 81 -3.22 10.73 11.32
N ASP A 82 -3.31 9.50 10.80
CA ASP A 82 -2.99 8.23 11.47
C ASP A 82 -3.57 8.14 12.90
N VAL A 83 -4.86 8.47 13.02
CA VAL A 83 -5.58 8.46 14.30
C VAL A 83 -6.96 7.84 14.17
N CYS A 84 -7.38 7.18 15.24
CA CYS A 84 -8.76 6.73 15.42
C CYS A 84 -9.61 7.86 16.01
N GLY A 85 -10.73 8.17 15.35
CA GLY A 85 -11.64 9.23 15.76
C GLY A 85 -13.10 8.81 15.70
N LEU A 86 -13.94 9.44 16.53
CA LEU A 86 -15.40 9.22 16.51
C LEU A 86 -16.12 10.10 15.49
N THR A 87 -15.41 11.03 14.85
CA THR A 87 -15.95 11.99 13.89
C THR A 87 -15.17 11.90 12.59
N CYS A 88 -15.89 12.00 11.47
CA CYS A 88 -15.31 12.11 10.15
C CYS A 88 -15.97 13.30 9.45
N ASP A 89 -15.16 14.31 9.10
CA ASP A 89 -15.62 15.48 8.33
C ASP A 89 -15.75 15.15 6.81
N GLY A 90 -15.51 13.89 6.45
CA GLY A 90 -15.59 13.34 5.10
C GLY A 90 -16.55 12.14 5.02
N CYS A 91 -16.26 11.19 4.13
CA CYS A 91 -17.04 9.96 4.03
C CYS A 91 -16.47 8.87 4.94
N ALA A 92 -17.35 8.27 5.74
CA ALA A 92 -17.05 7.11 6.58
C ALA A 92 -17.35 5.83 5.80
N ILE A 93 -16.34 5.23 5.18
CA ILE A 93 -16.48 4.07 4.28
C ILE A 93 -15.64 2.93 4.84
N ASP A 94 -16.29 1.81 5.18
CA ASP A 94 -15.65 0.59 5.70
C ASP A 94 -14.70 0.81 6.90
N GLY A 95 -15.03 1.76 7.78
CA GLY A 95 -14.21 2.06 8.97
C GLY A 95 -13.09 3.05 8.73
N VAL A 96 -12.97 3.61 7.53
CA VAL A 96 -11.98 4.62 7.15
C VAL A 96 -12.67 5.95 6.85
N CYS A 97 -12.08 7.05 7.30
CA CYS A 97 -12.50 8.40 6.99
C CYS A 97 -11.76 8.92 5.75
N TYR A 98 -12.51 9.18 4.68
CA TYR A 98 -11.99 9.76 3.44
C TYR A 98 -12.38 11.22 3.34
N PRO A 99 -11.45 12.16 3.10
CA PRO A 99 -11.81 13.55 2.81
C PRO A 99 -12.77 13.67 1.63
N ASP A 100 -13.66 14.66 1.67
CA ASP A 100 -14.53 14.98 0.53
C ASP A 100 -13.71 15.20 -0.75
N GLY A 101 -14.17 14.61 -1.85
CA GLY A 101 -13.45 14.64 -3.13
C GLY A 101 -12.37 13.56 -3.32
N THR A 102 -12.10 12.72 -2.31
CA THR A 102 -11.15 11.59 -2.45
C THR A 102 -11.64 10.60 -3.51
N ALA A 103 -10.81 10.31 -4.52
CA ALA A 103 -11.13 9.32 -5.55
C ALA A 103 -10.99 7.89 -5.02
N ASN A 104 -11.87 6.98 -5.47
CA ASN A 104 -11.74 5.56 -5.12
C ASN A 104 -10.60 4.91 -5.93
N LEU A 105 -9.60 4.36 -5.23
CA LEU A 105 -8.47 3.69 -5.88
C LEU A 105 -8.86 2.38 -6.58
N ARG A 106 -9.96 1.75 -6.19
CA ARG A 106 -10.50 0.55 -6.86
C ARG A 106 -11.34 0.89 -8.10
N ASN A 107 -11.85 2.11 -8.18
CA ASN A 107 -12.67 2.60 -9.27
C ASN A 107 -12.56 4.13 -9.38
N GLU A 108 -11.67 4.62 -10.22
CA GLU A 108 -11.41 6.06 -10.34
C GLU A 108 -12.63 6.90 -10.81
N CYS A 109 -13.67 6.23 -11.30
CA CYS A 109 -14.95 6.84 -11.65
C CYS A 109 -15.85 7.05 -10.43
N GLU A 110 -15.38 6.77 -9.22
CA GLU A 110 -16.08 7.07 -7.97
C GLU A 110 -15.28 8.02 -7.10
N VAL A 111 -16.00 8.73 -6.23
CA VAL A 111 -15.46 9.77 -5.36
C VAL A 111 -16.22 9.79 -4.03
N CYS A 112 -15.52 10.06 -2.93
CA CYS A 112 -16.16 10.44 -1.68
C CYS A 112 -16.87 11.78 -1.89
N SER A 113 -18.16 11.83 -1.59
CA SER A 113 -18.97 13.04 -1.72
C SER A 113 -19.93 13.15 -0.54
N VAL A 114 -19.60 13.98 0.45
CA VAL A 114 -20.37 14.11 1.70
C VAL A 114 -21.80 14.60 1.47
N ASP A 115 -22.02 15.38 0.41
CA ASP A 115 -23.34 15.89 0.02
C ASP A 115 -24.23 14.84 -0.66
N ARG A 116 -23.64 13.77 -1.19
CA ARG A 116 -24.37 12.74 -1.94
C ARG A 116 -24.57 11.48 -1.13
N ASP A 117 -23.49 10.94 -0.60
CA ASP A 117 -23.52 9.80 0.30
C ASP A 117 -22.26 9.81 1.19
N PRO A 118 -22.38 10.15 2.49
CA PRO A 118 -21.24 10.16 3.40
C PRO A 118 -20.81 8.75 3.83
N PHE A 119 -21.45 7.68 3.37
CA PHE A 119 -21.14 6.30 3.76
C PHE A 119 -20.71 5.42 2.58
N ALA A 120 -20.60 5.97 1.37
CA ALA A 120 -20.20 5.23 0.18
C ALA A 120 -19.45 6.09 -0.84
N PHE A 121 -18.61 5.44 -1.65
CA PHE A 121 -18.10 6.04 -2.87
C PHE A 121 -19.23 6.16 -3.89
N VAL A 122 -19.36 7.34 -4.50
CA VAL A 122 -20.43 7.64 -5.47
C VAL A 122 -19.85 8.05 -6.82
N SER A 123 -20.62 7.91 -7.90
CA SER A 123 -20.14 8.19 -9.27
C SER A 123 -19.55 9.61 -9.41
N ASN A 124 -18.29 9.70 -9.81
CA ASN A 124 -17.58 10.94 -10.06
C ASN A 124 -17.94 11.49 -11.44
N THR A 125 -18.93 12.37 -11.52
CA THR A 125 -19.37 12.98 -12.79
C THR A 125 -18.32 13.92 -13.40
N SER A 126 -17.29 14.30 -12.63
CA SER A 126 -16.15 15.11 -13.04
C SER A 126 -14.96 14.30 -13.58
N ARG A 127 -14.95 12.98 -13.44
CA ARG A 127 -14.05 12.06 -14.14
C ARG A 127 -14.88 11.13 -15.02
N ALA A 128 -15.02 11.49 -16.29
CA ALA A 128 -15.58 10.54 -17.26
C ALA A 128 -14.65 9.32 -17.32
N ALA A 129 -15.21 8.11 -17.22
CA ALA A 129 -14.48 6.89 -17.59
C ALA A 129 -13.84 7.12 -18.96
N GLY A 130 -12.52 6.97 -19.04
CA GLY A 130 -11.83 7.00 -20.33
C GLY A 130 -12.42 5.97 -21.30
N PRO A 131 -12.21 6.16 -22.62
CA PRO A 131 -12.83 5.32 -23.65
C PRO A 131 -12.50 3.83 -23.52
#